data_AF-A0A9D2KPZ0-F1
#
_entry.id   AF-A0A9D2KPZ0-F1
#
_cell.length_a   1.000
_cell.length_b   1.000
_cell.length_c   1.000
_cell.angle_alpha   90.00
_cell.angle_beta   90.00
_cell.angle_gamma   90.00
#
_symmetry.space_group_name_H-M   'P 1'
#
loop_
_entity.id
_entity.type
_entity.pdbx_description
1 polymer ?
#
loop_
_entity_poly.entity_id
_entity_poly.type
_entity_poly.pdbx_seq_one_letter_code
_entity_poly.pdbx_strand_id
1 'polypeptide(L)'
;MKLLTSCLALVLFVLAGCTGAQQRGMLGDTYVSSSRPAFSAKARELPLLAAGFGQASLMEAGVIGGLDVDAWIAVYGKGDGKGPLAIVAQGELDPPWFWNSALAHPFAIHEGADVINGLGVETCTYMVSEKRDAFLPLMDPQAAAVADKGEKPVRRWISRVFACRTNFNQGKIILEYREPLPEAMQSLTSIPYGLSDVIPAFEERARNAFEISLSAKPGEVRLDYLNSINWQYLDETFWGTVFLNDYNTRP
;
A
#
# COMPACT_ATOMS: atom_id res chain seq x y z
N MET A 1 -8.86 -20.35 50.56
CA MET A 1 -8.67 -21.05 49.26
C MET A 1 -9.41 -20.41 48.06
N LYS A 2 -10.44 -19.57 48.24
CA LYS A 2 -11.13 -18.89 47.12
C LYS A 2 -10.46 -17.58 46.63
N LEU A 3 -9.65 -16.93 47.47
CA LEU A 3 -8.91 -15.72 47.07
C LEU A 3 -7.69 -16.02 46.17
N LEU A 4 -6.99 -17.14 46.38
CA LEU A 4 -5.84 -17.51 45.55
C LEU A 4 -6.24 -17.86 44.10
N THR A 5 -7.38 -18.51 43.90
CA THR A 5 -7.89 -18.85 42.55
C THR A 5 -8.39 -17.62 41.79
N SER A 6 -8.93 -16.61 42.48
CA SER A 6 -9.36 -15.36 41.84
C SER A 6 -8.18 -14.49 41.38
N CYS A 7 -7.07 -14.48 42.13
CA CYS A 7 -5.85 -13.78 41.72
C CYS A 7 -5.12 -14.50 40.56
N LEU A 8 -5.14 -15.83 40.51
CA LEU A 8 -4.51 -16.58 39.42
C LEU A 8 -5.26 -16.38 38.08
N ALA A 9 -6.60 -16.30 38.11
CA ALA A 9 -7.41 -15.99 36.93
C ALA A 9 -7.19 -14.55 36.45
N LEU A 10 -7.03 -13.59 37.37
CA LEU A 10 -6.72 -12.20 37.03
C LEU A 10 -5.32 -12.06 36.42
N VAL A 11 -4.33 -12.80 36.93
CA VAL A 11 -2.95 -12.80 36.39
C VAL A 11 -2.89 -13.47 35.01
N LEU A 12 -3.67 -14.52 34.75
CA LEU A 12 -3.80 -15.11 33.41
C LEU A 12 -4.50 -14.17 32.41
N PHE A 13 -5.47 -13.37 32.84
CA PHE A 13 -6.10 -12.33 31.99
C PHE A 13 -5.19 -11.11 31.77
N VAL A 14 -4.35 -10.74 32.75
CA VAL A 14 -3.42 -9.62 32.63
C VAL A 14 -2.17 -9.99 31.82
N LEU A 15 -1.73 -11.26 31.84
CA LEU A 15 -0.65 -11.75 30.97
C LEU A 15 -1.11 -12.03 29.53
N ALA A 16 -2.42 -12.17 29.29
CA ALA A 16 -3.03 -12.10 27.95
C ALA A 16 -3.34 -10.65 27.52
N GLY A 17 -3.04 -9.66 28.37
CA GLY A 17 -3.18 -8.24 28.07
C GLY A 17 -2.03 -7.72 27.23
N CYS A 18 -2.36 -7.29 26.01
CA CYS A 18 -1.61 -6.32 25.18
C CYS A 18 -0.50 -6.83 24.25
N THR A 19 -0.51 -8.10 23.87
CA THR A 19 -0.11 -8.52 22.51
C THR A 19 -1.26 -9.27 21.88
N GLY A 20 -2.39 -8.57 21.66
CA GLY A 20 -3.34 -9.07 20.66
C GLY A 20 -2.52 -9.28 19.39
N ALA A 21 -2.39 -10.53 18.94
CA ALA A 21 -1.56 -10.90 17.81
C ALA A 21 -1.83 -9.88 16.69
N GLN A 22 -0.80 -9.14 16.28
CA GLN A 22 -1.01 -8.08 15.31
C GLN A 22 -1.59 -8.73 14.05
N GLN A 23 -2.83 -8.38 13.74
CA GLN A 23 -3.62 -9.02 12.73
C GLN A 23 -3.50 -8.20 11.45
N ARG A 24 -3.07 -8.84 10.37
CA ARG A 24 -3.00 -8.27 9.03
C ARG A 24 -3.52 -9.30 8.05
N GLY A 25 -4.28 -8.89 7.06
CA GLY A 25 -4.75 -9.79 6.01
C GLY A 25 -6.21 -9.53 5.64
N MET A 26 -6.82 -10.53 5.01
CA MET A 26 -8.14 -10.37 4.39
C MET A 26 -9.25 -10.95 5.26
N LEU A 27 -10.27 -10.14 5.54
CA LEU A 27 -11.56 -10.59 6.04
C LEU A 27 -12.59 -10.45 4.90
N GLY A 28 -12.87 -11.56 4.21
CA GLY A 28 -13.64 -11.52 2.97
C GLY A 28 -12.93 -10.73 1.88
N ASP A 29 -13.58 -9.68 1.37
CA ASP A 29 -13.04 -8.74 0.39
C ASP A 29 -12.36 -7.52 1.02
N THR A 30 -12.24 -7.47 2.36
CA THR A 30 -11.73 -6.30 3.07
C THR A 30 -10.36 -6.57 3.66
N TYR A 31 -9.40 -5.69 3.40
CA TYR A 31 -8.12 -5.70 4.11
C TYR A 31 -8.32 -5.18 5.53
N VAL A 32 -7.80 -5.89 6.52
CA VAL A 32 -7.89 -5.56 7.95
C VAL A 32 -6.50 -5.54 8.56
N SER A 33 -6.24 -4.51 9.36
CA SER A 33 -5.00 -4.32 10.10
C SER A 33 -5.27 -3.85 11.52
N SER A 34 -4.65 -4.52 12.50
CA SER A 34 -4.60 -4.07 13.88
C SER A 34 -3.40 -3.16 14.17
N SER A 35 -2.86 -2.49 13.14
CA SER A 35 -1.84 -1.44 13.31
C SER A 35 -2.33 -0.34 14.26
N ARG A 36 -1.47 0.62 14.59
CA ARG A 36 -1.85 1.83 15.32
C ARG A 36 -1.75 3.04 14.39
N PRO A 37 -2.88 3.67 14.01
CA PRO A 37 -4.27 3.27 14.31
C PRO A 37 -4.70 1.98 13.60
N ALA A 38 -5.72 1.31 14.13
CA ALA A 38 -6.31 0.14 13.50
C ALA A 38 -7.09 0.60 12.26
N PHE A 39 -7.10 -0.23 11.23
CA PHE A 39 -7.58 0.16 9.92
C PHE A 39 -8.19 -1.02 9.18
N SER A 40 -9.25 -0.75 8.42
CA SER A 40 -9.71 -1.65 7.38
C SER A 40 -10.08 -0.87 6.13
N ALA A 41 -9.80 -1.46 4.97
CA ALA A 41 -10.22 -0.87 3.71
C ALA A 41 -10.47 -1.88 2.60
N LYS A 42 -11.30 -1.46 1.67
CA LYS A 42 -11.51 -2.11 0.38
C LYS A 42 -11.85 -1.09 -0.70
N ALA A 43 -11.78 -1.52 -1.96
CA ALA A 43 -12.39 -0.76 -3.03
C ALA A 43 -13.92 -0.84 -2.94
N ARG A 44 -14.61 0.27 -3.26
CA ARG A 44 -16.09 0.33 -3.22
C ARG A 44 -16.74 -0.49 -4.32
N GLU A 45 -16.28 -0.29 -5.55
CA GLU A 45 -16.95 -0.80 -6.76
C GLU A 45 -16.11 -1.82 -7.54
N LEU A 46 -14.86 -2.05 -7.11
CA LEU A 46 -13.94 -2.94 -7.79
C LEU A 46 -13.86 -4.29 -7.08
N PRO A 47 -13.97 -5.42 -7.81
CA PRO A 47 -13.86 -6.73 -7.20
C PRO A 47 -12.39 -7.02 -6.81
N LEU A 48 -12.20 -7.84 -5.79
CA LEU A 48 -10.88 -8.29 -5.36
C LEU A 48 -10.27 -9.22 -6.44
N LEU A 49 -9.10 -8.87 -6.96
CA LEU A 49 -8.34 -9.69 -7.91
C LEU A 49 -7.41 -10.65 -7.17
N ALA A 50 -6.62 -10.11 -6.26
CA ALA A 50 -5.63 -10.87 -5.51
C ALA A 50 -5.34 -10.17 -4.18
N ALA A 51 -4.95 -10.96 -3.19
CA ALA A 51 -4.45 -10.43 -1.94
C ALA A 51 -3.53 -11.44 -1.29
N GLY A 52 -2.59 -10.95 -0.49
CA GLY A 52 -1.73 -11.81 0.30
C GLY A 52 -0.55 -11.08 0.89
N PHE A 53 0.35 -11.87 1.46
CA PHE A 53 1.58 -11.45 2.09
C PHE A 53 2.79 -11.80 1.22
N GLY A 54 3.87 -11.04 1.36
CA GLY A 54 5.18 -11.37 0.84
C GLY A 54 6.21 -10.36 1.33
N GLN A 55 7.38 -10.40 0.70
CA GLN A 55 8.53 -9.60 1.12
C GLN A 55 8.97 -8.75 -0.06
N ALA A 56 9.05 -7.44 0.18
CA ALA A 56 9.66 -6.50 -0.73
C ALA A 56 11.06 -6.13 -0.21
N SER A 57 11.85 -5.43 -1.03
CA SER A 57 13.21 -5.07 -0.63
C SER A 57 13.61 -3.69 -1.13
N LEU A 58 14.17 -2.90 -0.22
CA LEU A 58 14.66 -1.54 -0.46
C LEU A 58 16.18 -1.61 -0.72
N MET A 59 16.58 -1.51 -1.99
CA MET A 59 17.97 -1.54 -2.46
C MET A 59 18.82 -0.31 -2.08
N GLU A 60 18.20 0.85 -1.91
CA GLU A 60 18.82 2.15 -1.61
C GLU A 60 18.89 2.46 -0.11
N ALA A 61 18.48 1.52 0.75
CA ALA A 61 18.55 1.67 2.21
C ALA A 61 19.98 1.59 2.78
N GLY A 62 21.00 1.37 1.95
CA GLY A 62 22.41 1.26 2.37
C GLY A 62 22.77 -0.09 3.02
N VAL A 63 21.91 -1.10 2.88
CA VAL A 63 22.12 -2.47 3.35
C VAL A 63 22.55 -3.35 2.17
N ILE A 64 23.59 -4.17 2.36
CA ILE A 64 24.02 -5.14 1.33
C ILE A 64 22.88 -6.14 1.11
N GLY A 65 22.41 -6.24 -0.13
CA GLY A 65 21.29 -7.11 -0.50
C GLY A 65 19.90 -6.46 -0.34
N GLY A 66 19.85 -5.20 0.10
CA GLY A 66 18.61 -4.47 0.36
C GLY A 66 18.07 -4.66 1.76
N LEU A 67 17.17 -3.77 2.17
CA LEU A 67 16.42 -3.87 3.41
C LEU A 67 15.05 -4.50 3.15
N ASP A 68 14.75 -5.57 3.86
CA ASP A 68 13.49 -6.28 3.73
C ASP A 68 12.31 -5.49 4.31
N VAL A 69 11.17 -5.61 3.63
CA VAL A 69 9.88 -5.05 4.03
C VAL A 69 8.85 -6.17 4.02
N ASP A 70 8.31 -6.48 5.19
CA ASP A 70 7.16 -7.36 5.31
C ASP A 70 5.92 -6.64 4.77
N ALA A 71 5.29 -7.21 3.75
CA ALA A 71 4.28 -6.52 2.96
C ALA A 71 2.99 -7.32 2.80
N TRP A 72 1.87 -6.67 3.07
CA TRP A 72 0.53 -7.19 2.82
C TRP A 72 -0.17 -6.33 1.78
N ILE A 73 -0.72 -6.98 0.76
CA ILE A 73 -1.29 -6.31 -0.41
C ILE A 73 -2.68 -6.88 -0.67
N ALA A 74 -3.63 -6.00 -1.02
CA ALA A 74 -4.90 -6.35 -1.64
C ALA A 74 -5.09 -5.50 -2.90
N VAL A 75 -5.34 -6.16 -4.03
CA VAL A 75 -5.51 -5.54 -5.35
C VAL A 75 -6.93 -5.77 -5.82
N TYR A 76 -7.59 -4.69 -6.22
CA TYR A 76 -8.97 -4.67 -6.70
C TYR A 76 -9.01 -4.12 -8.12
N GLY A 77 -9.84 -4.71 -8.97
CA GLY A 77 -9.97 -4.31 -10.38
C GLY A 77 -10.59 -5.43 -11.22
N LYS A 78 -10.70 -5.21 -12.54
CA LYS A 78 -11.22 -6.21 -13.47
C LYS A 78 -10.14 -7.10 -14.09
N GLY A 79 -8.87 -6.69 -14.04
CA GLY A 79 -7.76 -7.43 -14.66
C GLY A 79 -7.85 -7.49 -16.19
N ASP A 80 -8.44 -6.47 -16.81
CA ASP A 80 -8.69 -6.40 -18.26
C ASP A 80 -7.77 -5.40 -19.00
N GLY A 81 -6.81 -4.80 -18.27
CA GLY A 81 -5.90 -3.76 -18.78
C GLY A 81 -6.57 -2.44 -19.19
N LYS A 82 -7.87 -2.28 -18.96
CA LYS A 82 -8.66 -1.13 -19.44
C LYS A 82 -9.40 -0.41 -18.32
N GLY A 83 -9.73 -1.12 -17.25
CA GLY A 83 -10.40 -0.58 -16.09
C GLY A 83 -9.44 0.01 -15.06
N PRO A 84 -9.98 0.73 -14.07
CA PRO A 84 -9.22 1.20 -12.93
C PRO A 84 -8.72 0.05 -12.06
N LEU A 85 -7.68 0.34 -11.29
CA LEU A 85 -7.22 -0.48 -10.18
C LEU A 85 -7.25 0.29 -8.88
N ALA A 86 -7.53 -0.41 -7.79
CA ALA A 86 -7.34 0.08 -6.44
C ALA A 86 -6.46 -0.91 -5.68
N ILE A 87 -5.48 -0.40 -4.94
CA ILE A 87 -4.50 -1.18 -4.20
C ILE A 87 -4.55 -0.71 -2.75
N VAL A 88 -4.62 -1.66 -1.83
CA VAL A 88 -4.40 -1.44 -0.39
C VAL A 88 -3.11 -2.19 -0.05
N ALA A 89 -2.12 -1.48 0.44
CA ALA A 89 -0.82 -2.01 0.76
C ALA A 89 -0.42 -1.60 2.18
N GLN A 90 0.17 -2.53 2.94
CA GLN A 90 0.80 -2.25 4.21
C GLN A 90 2.20 -2.83 4.21
N GLY A 91 3.18 -2.01 4.57
CA GLY A 91 4.58 -2.39 4.69
C GLY A 91 5.07 -2.17 6.10
N GLU A 92 5.84 -3.13 6.63
CA GLU A 92 6.44 -3.05 7.95
C GLU A 92 7.93 -3.32 7.91
N LEU A 93 8.64 -2.56 8.74
CA LEU A 93 10.08 -2.64 8.92
C LEU A 93 10.37 -3.22 10.28
N ASP A 94 11.37 -4.09 10.33
CA ASP A 94 11.95 -4.50 11.60
C ASP A 94 12.77 -3.37 12.24
N PRO A 95 12.76 -3.24 13.58
CA PRO A 95 13.73 -2.40 14.27
C PRO A 95 15.16 -2.76 13.83
N PRO A 96 16.06 -1.78 13.66
CA PRO A 96 15.92 -0.38 14.05
C PRO A 96 15.53 0.57 12.88
N TRP A 97 14.84 0.07 11.86
CA TRP A 97 14.48 0.87 10.68
C TRP A 97 13.11 1.56 10.81
N PHE A 98 13.00 2.75 10.24
CA PHE A 98 11.80 3.58 10.28
C PHE A 98 11.57 4.29 8.94
N TRP A 99 10.32 4.54 8.60
CA TRP A 99 9.93 5.27 7.38
C TRP A 99 10.19 6.77 7.50
N ASN A 100 10.90 7.35 6.51
CA ASN A 100 11.19 8.80 6.45
C ASN A 100 9.92 9.64 6.25
N SER A 101 9.10 9.25 5.29
CA SER A 101 7.89 9.93 4.84
C SER A 101 6.81 8.90 4.49
N ALA A 102 5.57 9.36 4.30
CA ALA A 102 4.54 8.49 3.74
C ALA A 102 4.59 8.44 2.20
N LEU A 103 5.10 9.49 1.53
CA LEU A 103 5.24 9.57 0.07
C LEU A 103 6.70 9.54 -0.40
N ALA A 104 6.95 9.03 -1.61
CA ALA A 104 8.23 9.15 -2.30
C ALA A 104 8.09 8.93 -3.81
N HIS A 105 7.50 9.89 -4.52
CA HIS A 105 7.26 9.76 -5.95
C HIS A 105 7.93 10.89 -6.71
N PRO A 106 9.08 10.65 -7.37
CA PRO A 106 9.71 11.67 -8.18
C PRO A 106 8.77 12.11 -9.31
N PHE A 107 8.75 13.41 -9.60
CA PHE A 107 7.87 14.02 -10.61
C PHE A 107 6.37 13.90 -10.33
N ALA A 108 5.99 13.66 -9.07
CA ALA A 108 4.61 13.79 -8.66
C ALA A 108 4.13 15.25 -8.73
N ILE A 109 2.81 15.41 -8.83
CA ILE A 109 2.11 16.68 -8.76
C ILE A 109 1.05 16.64 -7.66
N HIS A 110 0.56 17.81 -7.27
CA HIS A 110 -0.50 17.97 -6.27
C HIS A 110 -0.21 17.19 -4.97
N GLU A 111 1.02 17.31 -4.50
CA GLU A 111 1.45 16.81 -3.19
C GLU A 111 0.77 17.59 -2.07
N GLY A 112 0.29 16.88 -1.05
CA GLY A 112 -0.34 17.53 0.10
C GLY A 112 -0.95 16.56 1.10
N ALA A 113 -1.43 17.10 2.22
CA ALA A 113 -2.18 16.34 3.21
C ALA A 113 -3.69 16.33 2.89
N ASP A 114 -4.36 15.21 3.17
CA ASP A 114 -5.82 15.07 3.12
C ASP A 114 -6.32 14.25 4.32
N VAL A 115 -7.63 14.23 4.53
CA VAL A 115 -8.31 13.36 5.49
C VAL A 115 -9.39 12.57 4.75
N ILE A 116 -9.21 11.25 4.66
CA ILE A 116 -10.18 10.35 4.02
C ILE A 116 -10.82 9.47 5.08
N ASN A 117 -12.13 9.65 5.26
CA ASN A 117 -12.92 8.91 6.25
C ASN A 117 -12.28 8.90 7.66
N GLY A 118 -11.70 10.04 8.06
CA GLY A 118 -11.04 10.22 9.36
C GLY A 118 -9.56 9.81 9.40
N LEU A 119 -9.03 9.15 8.36
CA LEU A 119 -7.60 8.84 8.25
C LEU A 119 -6.85 10.06 7.71
N GLY A 120 -5.93 10.62 8.49
CA GLY A 120 -4.97 11.60 7.99
C GLY A 120 -3.94 10.93 7.08
N VAL A 121 -3.77 11.47 5.88
CA VAL A 121 -2.91 10.91 4.82
C VAL A 121 -2.09 11.99 4.15
N GLU A 122 -0.93 11.62 3.65
CA GLU A 122 -0.20 12.36 2.62
C GLU A 122 -0.62 11.82 1.25
N THR A 123 -0.70 12.70 0.26
CA THR A 123 -1.26 12.39 -1.04
C THR A 123 -0.44 13.01 -2.18
N CYS A 124 -0.35 12.31 -3.31
CA CYS A 124 0.27 12.84 -4.53
C CYS A 124 -0.27 12.12 -5.77
N THR A 125 -0.19 12.79 -6.93
CA THR A 125 -0.58 12.22 -8.24
C THR A 125 0.67 12.05 -9.09
N TYR A 126 0.86 10.87 -9.69
CA TYR A 126 2.04 10.57 -10.49
C TYR A 126 1.72 9.60 -11.64
N MET A 127 2.68 9.41 -12.54
CA MET A 127 2.55 8.48 -13.66
C MET A 127 3.29 7.18 -13.36
N VAL A 128 2.61 6.04 -13.57
CA VAL A 128 3.20 4.71 -13.49
C VAL A 128 3.46 4.19 -14.90
N SER A 129 4.64 3.62 -15.11
CA SER A 129 5.05 2.96 -16.34
C SER A 129 4.97 1.45 -16.16
N GLU A 130 4.39 0.72 -17.12
CA GLU A 130 4.26 -0.74 -17.04
C GLU A 130 5.62 -1.48 -16.98
N LYS A 131 6.73 -0.87 -17.41
CA LYS A 131 8.06 -1.51 -17.48
C LYS A 131 8.58 -2.01 -16.12
N ARG A 132 8.20 -1.36 -15.03
CA ARG A 132 8.57 -1.74 -13.64
C ARG A 132 7.34 -1.68 -12.74
N ASP A 133 6.19 -2.10 -13.27
CA ASP A 133 4.97 -2.14 -12.48
C ASP A 133 4.83 -3.50 -11.80
N ALA A 134 4.85 -3.48 -10.46
CA ALA A 134 4.66 -4.67 -9.63
C ALA A 134 3.34 -5.40 -9.95
N PHE A 135 2.32 -4.66 -10.36
CA PHE A 135 0.96 -5.16 -10.51
C PHE A 135 0.59 -5.54 -11.94
N LEU A 136 1.47 -5.29 -12.92
CA LEU A 136 1.20 -5.59 -14.33
C LEU A 136 0.68 -7.01 -14.60
N PRO A 137 1.23 -8.09 -13.96
CA PRO A 137 0.73 -9.45 -14.20
C PRO A 137 -0.74 -9.65 -13.78
N LEU A 138 -1.25 -8.86 -12.83
CA LEU A 138 -2.66 -8.88 -12.43
C LEU A 138 -3.53 -7.96 -13.30
N MET A 139 -2.95 -6.85 -13.77
CA MET A 139 -3.64 -5.81 -14.51
C MET A 139 -3.92 -6.23 -15.95
N ASP A 140 -2.89 -6.74 -16.61
CA ASP A 140 -2.88 -7.11 -18.01
C ASP A 140 -1.85 -8.24 -18.22
N PRO A 141 -2.24 -9.51 -17.98
CA PRO A 141 -1.33 -10.65 -18.12
C PRO A 141 -0.71 -10.77 -19.53
N GLN A 142 -1.43 -10.29 -20.55
CA GLN A 142 -0.94 -10.29 -21.94
C GLN A 142 0.16 -9.24 -22.13
N ALA A 143 -0.03 -8.03 -21.60
CA ALA A 143 1.00 -7.00 -21.58
C ALA A 143 2.22 -7.45 -20.76
N ALA A 144 2.01 -8.09 -19.60
CA ALA A 144 3.10 -8.64 -18.78
C ALA A 144 4.00 -9.59 -19.57
N ALA A 145 3.41 -10.49 -20.38
CA ALA A 145 4.16 -11.47 -21.18
C ALA A 145 5.04 -10.86 -22.30
N VAL A 146 4.80 -9.59 -22.66
CA VAL A 146 5.56 -8.89 -23.73
C VAL A 146 6.35 -7.69 -23.24
N ALA A 147 6.08 -7.17 -22.03
CA ALA A 147 6.80 -6.04 -21.44
C ALA A 147 8.31 -6.32 -21.33
N ASP A 148 8.69 -7.55 -20.99
CA ASP A 148 10.09 -8.00 -20.92
C ASP A 148 10.81 -8.00 -22.27
N LYS A 149 10.07 -7.96 -23.39
CA LYS A 149 10.62 -8.02 -24.74
C LYS A 149 10.89 -6.64 -25.35
N GLY A 150 10.44 -5.55 -24.71
CA GLY A 150 10.74 -4.17 -25.11
C GLY A 150 10.14 -3.72 -26.45
N GLU A 151 9.19 -4.47 -27.03
CA GLU A 151 8.73 -4.30 -28.42
C GLU A 151 7.52 -3.36 -28.60
N LYS A 152 6.76 -3.02 -27.55
CA LYS A 152 5.53 -2.22 -27.64
C LYS A 152 5.60 -0.93 -26.83
N PRO A 153 4.83 0.12 -27.21
CA PRO A 153 4.71 1.30 -26.36
C PRO A 153 4.20 0.87 -24.99
N VAL A 154 4.96 1.24 -23.97
CA VAL A 154 4.62 0.98 -22.57
C VAL A 154 3.40 1.83 -22.24
N ARG A 155 2.23 1.21 -22.00
CA ARG A 155 1.06 1.96 -21.53
C ARG A 155 1.43 2.59 -20.19
N ARG A 156 0.87 3.77 -19.94
CA ARG A 156 1.08 4.51 -18.70
C ARG A 156 -0.23 4.58 -17.94
N TRP A 157 -0.11 4.67 -16.65
CA TRP A 157 -1.23 4.84 -15.73
C TRP A 157 -1.07 6.18 -15.04
N ILE A 158 -2.18 6.87 -14.82
CA ILE A 158 -2.23 7.94 -13.82
C ILE A 158 -2.56 7.29 -12.47
N SER A 159 -1.84 7.68 -11.44
CA SER A 159 -1.99 7.13 -10.09
C SER A 159 -2.14 8.23 -9.05
N ARG A 160 -3.03 8.01 -8.07
CA ARG A 160 -3.18 8.83 -6.86
C ARG A 160 -2.91 7.94 -5.66
N VAL A 161 -1.98 8.38 -4.81
CA VAL A 161 -1.65 7.71 -3.56
C VAL A 161 -2.24 8.47 -2.38
N PHE A 162 -2.68 7.72 -1.38
CA PHE A 162 -3.04 8.17 -0.04
C PHE A 162 -2.26 7.30 0.95
N ALA A 163 -1.24 7.87 1.59
CA ALA A 163 -0.32 7.13 2.43
C ALA A 163 -0.27 7.67 3.85
N CYS A 164 -0.07 6.81 4.82
CA CYS A 164 0.21 7.21 6.20
C CYS A 164 1.18 6.25 6.88
N ARG A 165 1.88 6.76 7.89
CA ARG A 165 2.75 5.95 8.75
C ARG A 165 1.96 5.45 9.96
N THR A 166 2.24 4.22 10.36
CA THR A 166 1.61 3.53 11.49
C THR A 166 2.67 2.99 12.43
N ASN A 167 2.26 2.50 13.61
CA ASN A 167 3.15 1.85 14.57
C ASN A 167 4.42 2.69 14.85
N PHE A 168 4.26 3.99 15.09
CA PHE A 168 5.37 4.91 15.37
C PHE A 168 6.45 4.94 14.26
N ASN A 169 6.00 5.00 13.00
CA ASN A 169 6.83 5.02 11.78
C ASN A 169 7.51 3.68 11.42
N GLN A 170 7.19 2.58 12.10
CA GLN A 170 7.65 1.24 11.69
C GLN A 170 6.75 0.63 10.61
N GLY A 171 5.46 0.99 10.62
CA GLY A 171 4.51 0.58 9.60
C GLY A 171 4.16 1.71 8.64
N LYS A 172 3.66 1.33 7.47
CA LYS A 172 3.15 2.24 6.44
C LYS A 172 1.93 1.63 5.79
N ILE A 173 0.90 2.43 5.56
CA ILE A 173 -0.27 2.07 4.76
C ILE A 173 -0.26 2.94 3.51
N ILE A 174 -0.52 2.33 2.35
CA ILE A 174 -0.68 2.97 1.05
C ILE A 174 -2.03 2.53 0.48
N LEU A 175 -2.86 3.50 0.12
CA LEU A 175 -4.02 3.31 -0.74
C LEU A 175 -3.68 3.95 -2.07
N GLU A 176 -3.69 3.17 -3.15
CA GLU A 176 -3.32 3.65 -4.46
C GLU A 176 -4.44 3.36 -5.46
N TYR A 177 -4.89 4.40 -6.16
CA TYR A 177 -5.88 4.28 -7.23
C TYR A 177 -5.24 4.61 -8.56
N ARG A 178 -5.48 3.77 -9.58
CA ARG A 178 -4.90 3.90 -10.92
C ARG A 178 -5.96 3.85 -12.00
N GLU A 179 -5.76 4.63 -13.05
CA GLU A 179 -6.51 4.56 -14.30
C GLU A 179 -5.54 4.58 -15.50
N PRO A 180 -5.91 3.97 -16.65
CA PRO A 180 -5.13 4.13 -17.87
C PRO A 180 -4.98 5.62 -18.21
N LEU A 181 -3.75 6.05 -18.44
CA LEU A 181 -3.49 7.43 -18.86
C LEU A 181 -4.02 7.61 -20.29
N PRO A 182 -4.83 8.64 -20.57
CA PRO A 182 -5.24 8.97 -21.93
C PRO A 182 -4.04 9.11 -22.88
N GLU A 183 -4.12 8.53 -24.08
CA GLU A 183 -2.98 8.47 -25.03
C GLU A 183 -2.41 9.85 -25.39
N ALA A 184 -3.25 10.88 -25.39
CA ALA A 184 -2.85 12.27 -25.65
C ALA A 184 -1.98 12.86 -24.53
N MET A 185 -2.03 12.32 -23.32
CA MET A 185 -1.24 12.80 -22.18
C MET A 185 0.09 12.06 -22.08
N GLN A 186 1.18 12.80 -22.26
CA GLN A 186 2.54 12.30 -22.12
C GLN A 186 3.22 12.74 -20.81
N SER A 187 2.64 13.72 -20.12
CA SER A 187 3.12 14.31 -18.87
C SER A 187 1.94 14.82 -18.04
N LEU A 188 2.09 14.84 -16.71
CA LEU A 188 1.14 15.48 -15.79
C LEU A 188 1.37 17.00 -15.64
N THR A 189 2.51 17.52 -16.10
CA THR A 189 2.85 18.95 -16.02
C THR A 189 2.66 19.70 -17.33
N SER A 190 2.36 18.98 -18.43
CA SER A 190 2.15 19.55 -19.75
C SER A 190 0.86 18.99 -20.35
N ILE A 191 -0.25 19.44 -19.80
CA ILE A 191 -1.59 18.94 -20.14
C ILE A 191 -2.01 19.50 -21.50
N PRO A 192 -2.38 18.66 -22.48
CA PRO A 192 -2.90 19.12 -23.75
C PRO A 192 -4.15 20.00 -23.60
N TYR A 193 -4.32 20.94 -24.52
CA TYR A 193 -5.51 21.79 -24.55
C TYR A 193 -6.79 20.95 -24.61
N GLY A 194 -7.78 21.31 -23.78
CA GLY A 194 -9.05 20.58 -23.66
C GLY A 194 -9.04 19.40 -22.69
N LEU A 195 -7.91 19.11 -22.01
CA LEU A 195 -7.80 18.04 -21.01
C LEU A 195 -7.54 18.53 -19.58
N SER A 196 -7.79 19.82 -19.29
CA SER A 196 -7.51 20.42 -17.97
C SER A 196 -8.22 19.71 -16.81
N ASP A 197 -9.40 19.17 -17.07
CA ASP A 197 -10.26 18.60 -16.03
C ASP A 197 -9.97 17.11 -15.79
N VAL A 198 -9.11 16.49 -16.60
CA VAL A 198 -8.83 15.05 -16.50
C VAL A 198 -8.19 14.71 -15.16
N ILE A 199 -7.19 15.49 -14.73
CA ILE A 199 -6.51 15.25 -13.45
C ILE A 199 -7.45 15.49 -12.26
N PRO A 200 -8.12 16.66 -12.13
CA PRO A 200 -9.07 16.86 -11.04
C PRO A 200 -10.18 15.81 -10.97
N ALA A 201 -10.76 15.42 -12.12
CA ALA A 201 -11.80 14.40 -12.15
C ALA A 201 -11.25 13.01 -11.76
N PHE A 202 -10.02 12.68 -12.16
CA PHE A 202 -9.34 11.47 -11.72
C PHE A 202 -9.09 11.48 -10.21
N GLU A 203 -8.59 12.58 -9.66
CA GLU A 203 -8.32 12.73 -8.22
C GLU A 203 -9.59 12.61 -7.38
N GLU A 204 -10.72 13.15 -7.86
CA GLU A 204 -12.03 12.99 -7.22
C GLU A 204 -12.49 11.52 -7.23
N ARG A 205 -12.33 10.80 -8.34
CA ARG A 205 -12.63 9.36 -8.40
C ARG A 205 -11.73 8.57 -7.46
N ALA A 206 -10.43 8.85 -7.44
CA ALA A 206 -9.47 8.22 -6.55
C ALA A 206 -9.84 8.39 -5.08
N ARG A 207 -10.21 9.61 -4.68
CA ARG A 207 -10.63 9.93 -3.31
C ARG A 207 -11.87 9.15 -2.87
N ASN A 208 -12.76 8.84 -3.81
CA ASN A 208 -13.99 8.10 -3.57
C ASN A 208 -13.86 6.58 -3.80
N ALA A 209 -12.71 6.09 -4.26
CA ALA A 209 -12.53 4.68 -4.64
C ALA A 209 -12.56 3.72 -3.45
N PHE A 210 -12.24 4.19 -2.23
CA PHE A 210 -12.07 3.35 -1.05
C PHE A 210 -13.21 3.51 -0.03
N GLU A 211 -13.58 2.39 0.57
CA GLU A 211 -14.29 2.33 1.84
C GLU A 211 -13.24 2.12 2.94
N ILE A 212 -13.23 2.98 3.96
CA ILE A 212 -12.20 2.98 5.02
C ILE A 212 -12.89 3.05 6.38
N SER A 213 -12.41 2.26 7.33
CA SER A 213 -12.82 2.32 8.74
C SER A 213 -11.61 2.26 9.67
N LEU A 214 -11.58 3.14 10.67
CA LEU A 214 -10.52 3.21 11.69
C LEU A 214 -10.82 2.33 12.91
N SER A 215 -11.19 1.09 12.65
CA SER A 215 -11.57 0.15 13.70
C SER A 215 -11.06 -1.24 13.34
N ALA A 216 -10.62 -1.97 14.36
CA ALA A 216 -10.29 -3.38 14.20
C ALA A 216 -11.60 -4.14 13.95
N LYS A 217 -11.73 -4.74 12.75
CA LYS A 217 -12.83 -5.68 12.48
C LYS A 217 -12.48 -7.02 13.13
N PRO A 218 -13.28 -7.52 14.10
CA PRO A 218 -13.03 -8.83 14.68
C PRO A 218 -13.33 -9.93 13.64
N GLY A 219 -12.47 -10.94 13.57
CA GLY A 219 -12.63 -12.07 12.66
C GLY A 219 -11.31 -12.79 12.42
N GLU A 220 -11.35 -13.95 11.78
CA GLU A 220 -10.15 -14.65 11.32
C GLU A 220 -9.74 -14.07 9.96
N VAL A 221 -8.49 -13.59 9.85
CA VAL A 221 -7.98 -13.07 8.57
C VAL A 221 -7.26 -14.17 7.80
N ARG A 222 -7.45 -14.14 6.48
CA ARG A 222 -6.70 -14.97 5.54
C ARG A 222 -5.36 -14.31 5.21
N LEU A 223 -4.31 -15.12 5.23
CA LEU A 223 -2.92 -14.76 5.01
C LEU A 223 -2.30 -15.75 4.02
N ASP A 224 -2.60 -15.58 2.74
CA ASP A 224 -1.99 -16.38 1.67
C ASP A 224 -0.73 -15.68 1.14
N TYR A 225 0.25 -16.44 0.66
CA TYR A 225 1.39 -15.84 -0.05
C TYR A 225 0.96 -15.36 -1.43
N LEU A 226 1.28 -14.12 -1.79
CA LEU A 226 0.89 -13.53 -3.07
C LEU A 226 1.99 -13.72 -4.12
N ASN A 227 1.85 -14.75 -4.96
CA ASN A 227 2.81 -15.08 -6.02
C ASN A 227 2.56 -14.37 -7.37
N SER A 228 1.47 -13.62 -7.49
CA SER A 228 0.97 -13.10 -8.77
C SER A 228 1.41 -11.67 -9.08
N ILE A 229 2.38 -11.12 -8.34
CA ILE A 229 2.94 -9.78 -8.54
C ILE A 229 4.47 -9.82 -8.60
N ASN A 230 5.07 -8.78 -9.18
CA ASN A 230 6.52 -8.64 -9.23
C ASN A 230 7.03 -7.90 -7.99
N TRP A 231 7.29 -8.63 -6.90
CA TRP A 231 7.75 -8.07 -5.62
C TRP A 231 8.98 -7.18 -5.70
N GLN A 232 9.90 -7.47 -6.62
CA GLN A 232 11.11 -6.67 -6.84
C GLN A 232 10.85 -5.22 -7.27
N TYR A 233 9.63 -4.91 -7.72
CA TYR A 233 9.22 -3.55 -8.11
C TYR A 233 8.39 -2.84 -7.05
N LEU A 234 8.14 -3.49 -5.90
CA LEU A 234 7.69 -2.81 -4.69
C LEU A 234 8.92 -2.31 -3.92
N ASP A 235 9.74 -1.49 -4.57
CA ASP A 235 10.99 -0.94 -4.03
C ASP A 235 10.74 0.46 -3.42
N GLU A 236 11.79 1.29 -3.28
CA GLU A 236 11.69 2.66 -2.76
C GLU A 236 10.79 3.56 -3.61
N THR A 237 10.59 3.24 -4.88
CA THR A 237 9.68 4.02 -5.72
C THR A 237 8.22 3.80 -5.34
N PHE A 238 7.90 2.65 -4.73
CA PHE A 238 6.57 2.35 -4.23
C PHE A 238 6.46 2.67 -2.74
N TRP A 239 7.37 2.13 -1.92
CA TRP A 239 7.31 2.28 -0.48
C TRP A 239 7.91 3.58 0.02
N GLY A 240 8.84 4.20 -0.70
CA GLY A 240 9.64 5.30 -0.22
C GLY A 240 10.83 4.91 0.63
N THR A 241 11.48 5.92 1.21
CA THR A 241 12.77 5.76 1.85
C THR A 241 12.65 5.56 3.36
N VAL A 242 13.73 5.04 3.93
CA VAL A 242 13.85 4.70 5.35
C VAL A 242 15.04 5.41 5.98
N PHE A 243 15.06 5.45 7.31
CA PHE A 243 16.24 5.80 8.08
C PHE A 243 16.54 4.74 9.14
N LEU A 244 17.83 4.59 9.41
CA LEU A 244 18.33 3.79 10.52
C LEU A 244 18.28 4.62 11.79
N ASN A 245 17.60 4.11 12.82
CA ASN A 245 17.62 4.73 14.14
C ASN A 245 18.79 4.16 14.97
N ASP A 246 19.93 4.85 14.96
CA ASP A 246 21.18 4.45 15.60
C ASP A 246 21.34 4.94 17.05
N TYR A 247 20.27 5.48 17.67
CA TYR A 247 20.35 6.11 19.00
C TYR A 247 20.84 5.16 20.12
N ASN A 248 20.77 3.83 19.92
CA ASN A 248 21.27 2.83 20.87
C ASN A 248 22.55 2.09 20.41
N THR A 249 23.10 2.43 19.24
CA THR A 249 24.28 1.75 18.66
C THR A 249 25.54 2.59 18.69
N ARG A 250 25.53 3.75 19.34
CA ARG A 250 26.74 4.53 19.61
C ARG A 250 27.35 4.06 20.93
N PRO A 251 28.60 3.57 20.95
CA PRO A 251 29.31 3.18 22.17
C PRO A 251 29.55 4.35 23.11
#